data_AF-A0A2S8A9L7-F1
#
_entry.id   AF-A0A2S8A9L7-F1
#
_cell.length_a   1.000
_cell.length_b   1.000
_cell.length_c   1.000
_cell.angle_alpha   90.00
_cell.angle_beta   90.00
_cell.angle_gamma   90.00
#
_symmetry.space_group_name_H-M   'P 1'
#
loop_
_entity.id
_entity.type
_entity.pdbx_description
1 polymer ?
#
loop_
_entity_poly.entity_id
_entity_poly.type
_entity_poly.pdbx_seq_one_letter_code
_entity_poly.pdbx_strand_id
1 'polypeptide(L)'
;MLLISRIITLRIVIIFQVFCCYKFLNYTKGFLYFNDDGSYDYTDKLQSSGGEDEVSIYCLGFFYILYFILSLFFTKKKAQIRLLIFTVIMHILSLGLIQMGSIYGTITQDKNLWLLFIMINPILMFLILLLNNNETK
;
A
#
# COMPACT_ATOMS: atom_id res chain seq x y z
N MET A 1 4.17 -6.98 27.81
CA MET A 1 4.95 -5.89 27.19
C MET A 1 5.11 -6.08 25.67
N LEU A 2 5.50 -7.27 25.21
CA LEU A 2 5.70 -7.59 23.77
C LEU A 2 4.46 -7.36 22.88
N LEU A 3 3.27 -7.79 23.31
CA LEU A 3 2.03 -7.63 22.53
C LEU A 3 1.70 -6.15 22.25
N ILE A 4 1.81 -5.29 23.27
CA ILE A 4 1.55 -3.84 23.16
C ILE A 4 2.55 -3.19 22.20
N SER A 5 3.83 -3.54 22.32
CA SER A 5 4.88 -3.08 21.41
C SER A 5 4.57 -3.43 19.95
N ARG A 6 4.08 -4.64 19.69
CA ARG A 6 3.77 -5.10 18.32
C ARG A 6 2.53 -4.45 17.73
N ILE A 7 1.51 -4.17 18.55
CA ILE A 7 0.33 -3.40 18.11
C ILE A 7 0.75 -1.98 17.71
N ILE A 8 1.63 -1.36 18.48
CA ILE A 8 2.19 -0.04 18.15
C ILE A 8 2.98 -0.13 16.83
N THR A 9 3.84 -1.14 16.66
CA THR A 9 4.56 -1.37 15.40
C THR A 9 3.60 -1.51 14.21
N LEU A 10 2.53 -2.30 14.34
CA LEU A 10 1.51 -2.43 13.29
C LEU A 10 0.87 -1.09 12.94
N ARG A 11 0.51 -0.28 13.93
CA ARG A 11 -0.05 1.06 13.70
C ARG A 11 0.93 1.97 12.97
N ILE A 12 2.21 1.93 13.31
CA ILE A 12 3.26 2.69 12.61
C ILE A 12 3.36 2.25 11.15
N VAL A 13 3.38 0.93 10.89
CA VAL A 13 3.39 0.37 9.53
C VAL A 13 2.17 0.82 8.73
N ILE A 14 0.99 0.83 9.35
CA ILE A 14 -0.25 1.30 8.71
C ILE A 14 -0.17 2.79 8.37
N ILE A 15 0.27 3.64 9.31
CA ILE A 15 0.43 5.08 9.06
C ILE A 15 1.42 5.32 7.92
N PHE A 16 2.54 4.59 7.92
CA PHE A 16 3.52 4.64 6.84
C PHE A 16 2.88 4.28 5.50
N GLN A 17 1.98 3.29 5.45
CA GLN A 17 1.27 2.94 4.22
C GLN A 17 0.28 3.99 3.74
N VAL A 18 -0.47 4.62 4.66
CA VAL A 18 -1.31 5.76 4.31
C VAL A 18 -0.46 6.85 3.65
N PHE A 19 0.73 7.11 4.21
CA PHE A 19 1.67 8.07 3.63
C PHE A 19 2.21 7.62 2.26
N CYS A 20 2.55 6.35 2.08
CA CYS A 20 2.98 5.81 0.78
C CYS A 20 1.88 5.92 -0.28
N CYS A 21 0.63 5.58 0.05
CA CYS A 21 -0.52 5.73 -0.84
C CYS A 21 -0.73 7.21 -1.21
N TYR A 22 -0.70 8.10 -0.22
CA TYR A 22 -0.80 9.54 -0.45
C TYR A 22 0.33 10.07 -1.33
N LYS A 23 1.57 9.65 -1.08
CA LYS A 23 2.72 10.05 -1.88
C LYS A 23 2.60 9.52 -3.29
N PHE A 24 2.24 8.26 -3.49
CA PHE A 24 2.00 7.70 -4.82
C PHE A 24 0.97 8.51 -5.62
N LEU A 25 -0.18 8.81 -5.01
CA LEU A 25 -1.25 9.60 -5.64
C LEU A 25 -0.84 11.06 -5.97
N ASN A 26 0.18 11.60 -5.31
CA ASN A 26 0.68 12.96 -5.58
C ASN A 26 1.98 12.96 -6.39
N TYR A 27 2.67 11.82 -6.49
CA TYR A 27 3.92 11.66 -7.24
C TYR A 27 3.64 11.45 -8.74
N THR A 28 2.40 11.20 -9.14
CA THR A 28 1.96 11.11 -10.54
C THR A 28 1.85 12.45 -11.28
N LYS A 29 2.13 13.59 -10.62
CA LYS A 29 2.09 14.94 -11.22
C LYS A 29 3.31 15.31 -12.08
N GLY A 30 3.82 14.36 -12.84
CA GLY A 30 4.75 14.68 -13.92
C GLY A 30 5.94 13.76 -13.96
N PHE A 31 6.05 13.00 -15.04
CA PHE A 31 7.32 12.73 -15.70
C PHE A 31 7.10 12.64 -17.20
N LEU A 32 8.08 13.19 -17.92
CA LEU A 32 8.17 13.28 -19.37
C LEU A 32 8.05 11.88 -20.00
N TYR A 33 7.11 11.70 -20.93
CA TYR A 33 7.23 10.61 -21.90
C TYR A 33 7.84 11.10 -23.19
N PHE A 34 8.68 10.24 -23.76
CA PHE A 34 9.31 10.44 -25.06
C PHE A 34 8.35 9.91 -26.12
N ASN A 35 7.76 10.81 -26.88
CA ASN A 35 6.89 10.47 -27.99
C ASN A 35 7.74 9.91 -29.16
N ASP A 36 7.12 9.14 -30.06
CA ASP A 36 7.78 8.59 -31.27
C ASP A 36 8.28 9.69 -32.23
N ASP A 37 7.79 10.92 -32.07
CA ASP A 37 8.25 12.11 -32.78
C ASP A 37 9.47 12.79 -32.13
N GLY A 38 10.00 12.21 -31.03
CA GLY A 38 11.14 12.74 -30.29
C GLY A 38 10.81 13.92 -29.37
N SER A 39 9.54 14.26 -29.20
CA SER A 39 9.09 15.29 -28.26
C SER A 39 8.94 14.76 -26.84
N TYR A 40 9.13 15.64 -25.88
CA TYR A 40 8.86 15.38 -24.47
C TYR A 40 7.52 16.01 -24.10
N ASP A 41 6.57 15.21 -23.65
CA ASP A 41 5.28 15.72 -23.15
C ASP A 41 5.08 15.40 -21.67
N TYR A 42 4.35 16.30 -21.01
CA TYR A 42 3.95 16.16 -19.61
C TYR A 42 2.57 15.53 -19.54
N THR A 43 2.44 14.39 -18.85
CA THR A 43 1.14 13.85 -18.46
C THR A 43 0.88 14.05 -16.98
N ASP A 44 -0.36 14.39 -16.68
CA ASP A 44 -0.94 14.35 -15.34
C ASP A 44 -1.32 12.93 -14.89
N LYS A 45 -1.07 11.89 -15.70
CA LYS A 45 -1.57 10.53 -15.51
C LYS A 45 -0.48 9.49 -15.75
N LEU A 46 -0.46 8.45 -14.91
CA LEU A 46 0.35 7.24 -15.09
C LEU A 46 0.39 6.79 -16.56
N GLN A 47 1.52 6.28 -17.04
CA GLN A 47 1.61 5.45 -18.25
C GLN A 47 0.87 4.11 -18.04
N SER A 48 -0.41 4.20 -17.71
CA SER A 48 -1.35 3.11 -17.54
C SER A 48 -2.63 3.51 -18.26
N SER A 49 -3.27 2.54 -18.89
CA SER A 49 -4.38 2.74 -19.84
C SER A 49 -5.67 3.32 -19.25
N GLY A 50 -5.71 3.77 -17.99
CA GLY A 50 -6.92 4.37 -17.42
C GLY A 50 -6.72 4.93 -16.02
N GLY A 51 -7.53 5.94 -15.66
CA GLY A 51 -7.57 6.52 -14.31
C GLY A 51 -8.05 5.58 -13.19
N GLU A 52 -8.14 4.28 -13.45
CA GLU A 52 -8.64 3.26 -12.52
C GLU A 52 -7.56 2.80 -11.52
N ASP A 53 -6.28 2.94 -11.86
CA ASP A 53 -5.16 2.62 -10.96
C ASP A 53 -5.12 3.56 -9.74
N GLU A 54 -5.39 4.84 -9.95
CA GLU A 54 -5.48 5.84 -8.88
C GLU A 54 -6.62 5.51 -7.92
N VAL A 55 -7.77 5.07 -8.44
CA VAL A 55 -8.93 4.63 -7.64
C VAL A 55 -8.56 3.44 -6.76
N SER A 56 -7.82 2.47 -7.31
CA SER A 56 -7.36 1.30 -6.56
C SER A 56 -6.44 1.68 -5.39
N ILE A 57 -5.52 2.61 -5.61
CA ILE A 57 -4.63 3.13 -4.55
C ILE A 57 -5.40 4.00 -3.54
N TYR A 58 -6.39 4.77 -3.99
CA TYR A 58 -7.25 5.56 -3.11
C TYR A 58 -8.07 4.67 -2.17
N CYS A 59 -8.68 3.62 -2.73
CA CYS A 59 -9.38 2.58 -1.97
C CYS A 59 -8.45 1.90 -0.96
N LEU A 60 -7.22 1.58 -1.37
CA LEU A 60 -6.22 0.99 -0.48
C LEU A 60 -5.88 1.91 0.70
N GLY A 61 -5.63 3.19 0.43
CA GLY A 61 -5.41 4.21 1.47
C GLY A 61 -6.59 4.33 2.43
N PHE A 62 -7.82 4.30 1.91
CA PHE A 62 -9.04 4.30 2.73
C PHE A 62 -9.12 3.09 3.67
N PHE A 63 -8.84 1.87 3.17
CA PHE A 63 -8.83 0.67 4.02
C PHE A 63 -7.78 0.74 5.11
N TYR A 64 -6.63 1.36 4.85
CA TYR A 64 -5.60 1.57 5.87
C TYR A 64 -6.02 2.57 6.94
N ILE A 65 -6.67 3.67 6.57
CA ILE A 65 -7.24 4.62 7.53
C ILE A 65 -8.32 3.94 8.38
N LEU A 66 -9.20 3.15 7.74
CA LEU A 66 -10.24 2.40 8.43
C LEU A 66 -9.64 1.38 9.41
N TYR A 67 -8.60 0.63 9.00
CA TYR A 67 -7.84 -0.24 9.90
C TYR A 67 -7.32 0.53 11.10
N PHE A 68 -6.67 1.68 10.86
CA PHE A 68 -6.06 2.46 11.94
C PHE A 68 -7.11 2.85 12.97
N ILE A 69 -8.22 3.43 12.54
CA ILE A 69 -9.34 3.84 13.41
C ILE A 69 -9.88 2.62 14.19
N LEU A 70 -10.22 1.53 13.50
CA LEU A 70 -10.76 0.33 14.14
C LEU A 70 -9.75 -0.31 15.13
N SER A 71 -8.45 -0.23 14.84
CA SER A 71 -7.40 -0.74 15.72
C SER A 71 -7.30 0.02 17.05
N LEU A 72 -7.79 1.26 17.13
CA LEU A 72 -7.84 2.04 18.36
C LEU A 72 -8.93 1.52 19.31
N PHE A 73 -10.06 1.08 18.75
CA PHE A 73 -11.21 0.57 19.52
C PHE A 73 -11.10 -0.91 19.85
N PHE A 74 -10.54 -1.72 18.95
CA PHE A 74 -10.37 -3.15 19.18
C PHE A 74 -9.14 -3.47 20.02
N THR A 75 -9.35 -3.73 21.30
CA THR A 75 -8.29 -4.14 22.25
C THR A 75 -8.09 -5.66 22.32
N LYS A 76 -9.06 -6.45 21.86
CA LYS A 76 -8.99 -7.92 21.89
C LYS A 76 -8.07 -8.46 20.79
N LYS A 77 -7.07 -9.29 21.15
CA LYS A 77 -6.12 -9.95 20.21
C LYS A 77 -6.82 -10.59 19.00
N LYS A 78 -7.90 -11.35 19.23
CA LYS A 78 -8.66 -12.01 18.16
C LYS A 78 -9.27 -11.03 17.15
N ALA A 79 -9.78 -9.89 17.62
CA ALA A 79 -10.36 -8.87 16.74
C ALA A 79 -9.30 -8.17 15.89
N GLN A 80 -8.13 -7.87 16.49
CA GLN A 80 -7.01 -7.26 15.77
C GLN A 80 -6.43 -8.19 14.68
N ILE A 81 -6.34 -9.49 14.96
CA ILE A 81 -5.91 -10.50 13.96
C ILE A 81 -6.88 -10.54 12.78
N ARG A 82 -8.20 -10.58 13.05
CA ARG A 82 -9.23 -10.58 11.98
C ARG A 82 -9.16 -9.30 11.14
N LEU A 83 -9.02 -8.15 11.79
CA LEU A 83 -8.89 -6.86 11.12
C LEU A 83 -7.63 -6.80 10.24
N LEU A 84 -6.52 -7.38 10.71
CA LEU A 84 -5.27 -7.46 9.95
C LEU A 84 -5.41 -8.37 8.72
N ILE A 85 -5.99 -9.55 8.88
CA ILE A 85 -6.27 -10.47 7.76
C ILE A 85 -7.14 -9.78 6.71
N PHE A 86 -8.23 -9.13 7.13
CA PHE A 86 -9.11 -8.38 6.22
C PHE A 86 -8.33 -7.32 5.44
N THR A 87 -7.46 -6.57 6.11
CA THR A 87 -6.67 -5.50 5.46
C THR A 87 -5.66 -6.06 4.47
N VAL A 88 -5.02 -7.19 4.78
CA VAL A 88 -4.11 -7.88 3.86
C VAL A 88 -4.86 -8.37 2.62
N ILE A 89 -6.07 -8.94 2.79
CA ILE A 89 -6.91 -9.37 1.66
C ILE A 89 -7.28 -8.18 0.78
N MET A 90 -7.77 -7.08 1.36
CA MET A 90 -8.12 -5.87 0.61
C MET A 90 -6.92 -5.28 -0.11
N HIS A 91 -5.73 -5.34 0.50
CA HIS A 91 -4.50 -4.92 -0.15
C HIS A 91 -4.18 -5.76 -1.39
N ILE A 92 -4.17 -7.08 -1.26
CA ILE A 92 -3.88 -7.99 -2.38
C ILE A 92 -4.87 -7.79 -3.52
N LEU A 93 -6.17 -7.64 -3.19
CA LEU A 93 -7.20 -7.34 -4.19
C LEU A 93 -6.95 -5.99 -4.87
N SER A 94 -6.61 -4.95 -4.10
CA SER A 94 -6.31 -3.62 -4.65
C SER A 94 -5.10 -3.65 -5.59
N LEU A 95 -4.05 -4.41 -5.25
CA LEU A 95 -2.89 -4.61 -6.13
C LEU A 95 -3.27 -5.36 -7.41
N GLY A 96 -4.16 -6.35 -7.33
CA GLY A 96 -4.65 -7.10 -8.48
C GLY A 96 -5.50 -6.28 -9.46
N LEU A 97 -6.01 -5.12 -9.01
CA LEU A 97 -6.77 -4.18 -9.84
C LEU A 97 -5.88 -3.14 -10.52
N ILE A 98 -4.62 -2.98 -10.11
CA ILE A 98 -3.68 -2.05 -10.75
C ILE A 98 -3.24 -2.67 -12.08
N GLN A 99 -3.66 -2.07 -13.19
CA GLN A 99 -3.34 -2.51 -14.55
C GLN A 99 -2.11 -1.76 -15.07
N MET A 100 -0.97 -1.88 -14.39
CA MET A 100 0.29 -1.33 -14.89
C MET A 100 0.90 -2.24 -15.95
N GLY A 101 1.14 -1.69 -17.15
CA GLY A 101 1.82 -2.40 -18.24
C GLY A 101 3.21 -2.93 -17.88
N SER A 102 3.92 -2.26 -16.95
CA SER A 102 5.16 -2.75 -16.36
C SER A 102 5.38 -2.19 -14.95
N ILE A 103 5.06 -2.99 -13.93
CA ILE A 103 5.36 -2.69 -12.52
C ILE A 103 6.88 -2.49 -12.32
N TYR A 104 7.69 -3.35 -12.96
CA TYR A 104 9.15 -3.28 -12.87
C TYR A 104 9.70 -2.00 -13.51
N GLY A 105 9.16 -1.61 -14.66
CA GLY A 105 9.51 -0.36 -15.34
C GLY A 105 9.17 0.85 -14.47
N THR A 106 7.96 0.88 -13.89
CA THR A 106 7.54 2.00 -13.02
C THR A 106 8.43 2.14 -11.78
N ILE A 107 8.89 1.01 -11.21
CA ILE A 107 9.78 1.05 -10.03
C ILE A 107 11.20 1.49 -10.42
N THR A 108 11.73 1.00 -11.54
CA THR A 108 13.16 1.15 -11.90
C THR A 108 13.44 2.37 -12.79
N GLN A 109 12.56 2.66 -13.76
CA GLN A 109 12.70 3.78 -14.70
C GLN A 109 12.15 5.08 -14.12
N ASP A 110 10.95 5.05 -13.53
CA ASP A 110 10.30 6.26 -12.97
C ASP A 110 10.69 6.54 -11.50
N LYS A 111 11.56 5.69 -10.94
CA LYS A 111 12.04 5.76 -9.55
C LYS A 111 10.87 5.85 -8.54
N ASN A 112 9.76 5.18 -8.83
CA ASN A 112 8.57 5.23 -7.98
C ASN A 112 8.70 4.25 -6.78
N LEU A 113 9.59 4.60 -5.85
CA LEU A 113 9.86 3.83 -4.63
C LEU A 113 8.60 3.68 -3.74
N TRP A 114 7.63 4.58 -3.86
CA TRP A 114 6.37 4.50 -3.12
C TRP A 114 5.56 3.28 -3.51
N LEU A 115 5.50 2.95 -4.81
CA LEU A 115 4.85 1.74 -5.29
C LEU A 115 5.52 0.48 -4.73
N LEU A 116 6.86 0.44 -4.69
CA LEU A 116 7.61 -0.67 -4.09
C LEU A 116 7.24 -0.86 -2.61
N PHE A 117 7.15 0.24 -1.85
CA PHE A 117 6.76 0.18 -0.44
C PHE A 117 5.31 -0.25 -0.23
N ILE A 118 4.41 0.09 -1.15
CA ILE A 118 3.03 -0.41 -1.14
C ILE A 118 3.06 -1.92 -1.37
N MET A 119 3.74 -2.38 -2.41
CA MET A 119 3.76 -3.81 -2.81
C MET A 119 4.39 -4.75 -1.77
N ILE A 120 5.45 -4.34 -1.08
CA ILE A 120 6.13 -5.22 -0.11
C ILE A 120 5.39 -5.33 1.23
N ASN A 121 4.50 -4.40 1.52
CA ASN A 121 3.90 -4.27 2.84
C ASN A 121 3.00 -5.43 3.29
N PRO A 122 2.20 -6.09 2.43
CA PRO A 122 1.44 -7.27 2.82
C PRO A 122 2.31 -8.37 3.41
N ILE A 123 3.53 -8.54 2.86
CA ILE A 123 4.51 -9.51 3.35
C ILE A 123 4.97 -9.11 4.76
N LEU A 124 5.29 -7.84 4.98
CA LEU A 124 5.69 -7.34 6.30
C LEU A 124 4.57 -7.53 7.34
N MET A 125 3.32 -7.19 6.98
CA MET A 125 2.16 -7.37 7.83
C MET A 125 1.91 -8.84 8.18
N PHE A 126 2.10 -9.74 7.22
CA PHE A 126 1.95 -11.18 7.43
C PHE A 126 3.05 -11.76 8.33
N LEU A 127 4.31 -11.32 8.16
CA LEU A 127 5.41 -11.72 9.04
C LEU A 127 5.17 -11.32 10.49
N ILE A 128 4.69 -10.09 10.73
CA ILE A 128 4.33 -9.62 12.09
C ILE A 128 3.22 -10.50 12.69
N LEU A 129 2.26 -10.96 11.88
CA LEU A 129 1.19 -11.86 12.32
C LEU A 129 1.71 -13.27 12.69
N LEU A 130 2.61 -13.85 11.91
CA LEU A 130 3.22 -15.14 12.22
C LEU A 130 4.00 -15.11 13.53
N LEU A 131 4.80 -14.06 13.73
CA LEU A 131 5.55 -13.84 14.97
C LEU A 131 4.61 -13.69 16.19
N ASN A 132 3.39 -13.21 16.00
CA ASN A 132 2.38 -13.07 17.06
C ASN A 132 1.66 -14.37 17.46
N ASN A 133 1.64 -15.39 16.60
CA ASN A 133 0.97 -16.65 16.86
C ASN A 133 1.89 -17.67 17.56
N ASN A 134 3.20 -17.62 17.30
CA ASN A 134 4.17 -18.56 17.86
C ASN A 134 4.41 -18.40 19.37
N GLU A 135 4.14 -17.23 19.95
CA GLU A 135 4.29 -16.99 21.40
C GLU A 135 3.08 -17.40 22.24
N THR A 136 2.04 -17.98 21.61
CA THR A 136 0.83 -18.47 22.30
C THR A 136 0.77 -19.99 22.40
N LYS A 137 1.83 -20.69 22.02
CA LYS A 137 2.06 -22.12 22.31
C LYS A 137 3.15 -22.22 23.37
#